data_AF-A0AA88Y3C1-F1
#
_entry.id   AF-A0AA88Y3C1-F1
#
_cell.length_a   1.000
_cell.length_b   1.000
_cell.length_c   1.000
_cell.angle_alpha   90.00
_cell.angle_beta   90.00
_cell.angle_gamma   90.00
#
_symmetry.space_group_name_H-M   'P 1'
#
loop_
_entity.id
_entity.type
_entity.pdbx_description
1 polymer ?
#
loop_
_entity_poly.entity_id
_entity_poly.type
_entity_poly.pdbx_seq_one_letter_code
_entity_poly.pdbx_strand_id
1 'polypeptide(L)'
;MKKDTRKPSTPNVKFIQPDEVTIIWGPPSDLTGLAQYQVRFRSGNGKWKFHNTENTISECSIKRLRANTEYEFQVRGIFGDEEGPYSEVGVKVKTKESLGHKLVSFSALLKDSYPKIYQLFTTEDVQARNDEQKTRKVYLENQKPKVYKIRIKQEPKQTKTKPPPYEKKRTPDMRVRPGAQEE
;
A
#
# COMPACT_ATOMS: atom_id res chain seq x y z
N MET A 1 -22.92 -17.23 40.87
CA MET A 1 -22.67 -17.01 39.43
C MET A 1 -21.62 -18.01 38.98
N LYS A 2 -21.94 -18.92 38.04
CA LYS A 2 -20.91 -19.83 37.48
C LYS A 2 -19.99 -18.97 36.62
N LYS A 3 -18.71 -18.86 36.99
CA LYS A 3 -17.69 -18.19 36.19
C LYS A 3 -17.42 -19.09 34.99
N ASP A 4 -17.60 -18.59 33.77
CA ASP A 4 -17.25 -19.35 32.56
C ASP A 4 -15.75 -19.65 32.58
N THR A 5 -15.37 -20.88 32.90
CA THR A 5 -13.98 -21.25 33.21
C THR A 5 -13.07 -21.18 31.99
N ARG A 6 -13.63 -21.31 30.79
CA ARG A 6 -12.94 -21.26 29.48
C ARG A 6 -13.01 -19.89 28.77
N LYS A 7 -13.53 -18.86 29.44
CA LYS A 7 -13.64 -17.50 28.91
C LYS A 7 -12.33 -16.72 29.15
N PRO A 8 -11.69 -16.16 28.11
CA PRO A 8 -10.55 -15.26 28.29
C PRO A 8 -10.97 -13.94 28.93
N SER A 9 -10.02 -13.19 29.49
CA SER A 9 -10.30 -11.84 29.96
C SER A 9 -10.65 -10.90 28.80
N THR A 10 -11.24 -9.76 29.12
CA THR A 10 -11.40 -8.65 28.18
C THR A 10 -10.04 -8.26 27.58
N PRO A 11 -9.91 -8.17 26.24
CA PRO A 11 -8.66 -7.78 25.60
C PRO A 11 -8.38 -6.29 25.83
N ASN A 12 -7.12 -5.97 26.08
CA ASN A 12 -6.59 -4.63 26.19
C ASN A 12 -5.61 -4.36 25.06
N VAL A 13 -5.43 -3.09 24.70
CA VAL A 13 -4.50 -2.71 23.64
C VAL A 13 -3.12 -2.42 24.22
N LYS A 14 -2.10 -3.04 23.61
CA LYS A 14 -0.69 -2.83 23.93
C LYS A 14 -0.04 -1.83 23.00
N PHE A 15 -0.25 -1.98 21.69
CA PHE A 15 0.30 -1.09 20.66
C PHE A 15 -0.71 -0.73 19.59
N ILE A 16 -0.61 0.51 19.10
CA ILE A 16 -1.45 1.05 18.03
C ILE A 16 -0.55 1.65 16.96
N GLN A 17 -0.71 1.17 15.74
CA GLN A 17 -0.13 1.69 14.52
C GLN A 17 -1.26 2.11 13.54
N PRO A 18 -0.94 2.71 12.39
CA PRO A 18 -1.96 3.08 11.41
C PRO A 18 -2.69 1.89 10.81
N ASP A 19 -2.01 0.77 10.58
CA ASP A 19 -2.55 -0.43 9.94
C ASP A 19 -2.44 -1.68 10.80
N GLU A 20 -2.04 -1.53 12.07
CA GLU A 20 -1.83 -2.63 12.99
C GLU A 20 -2.25 -2.26 14.42
N VAL A 21 -2.87 -3.20 15.11
CA VAL A 21 -3.15 -3.10 16.55
C VAL A 21 -2.69 -4.40 17.21
N THR A 22 -1.91 -4.26 18.27
CA THR A 22 -1.50 -5.38 19.12
C THR A 22 -2.34 -5.38 20.39
N ILE A 23 -3.04 -6.49 20.62
CA ILE A 23 -3.87 -6.71 21.80
C ILE A 23 -3.27 -7.77 22.71
N ILE A 24 -3.52 -7.64 24.01
CA ILE A 24 -3.16 -8.58 25.06
C ILE A 24 -4.38 -8.92 25.90
N TRP A 25 -4.45 -10.13 26.42
CA TRP A 25 -5.51 -10.56 27.32
C TRP A 25 -4.96 -11.50 28.40
N GLY A 26 -5.77 -11.76 29.42
CA GLY A 26 -5.53 -12.81 30.40
C GLY A 26 -6.11 -14.13 29.88
N PRO A 27 -5.38 -15.25 30.01
CA PRO A 27 -5.87 -16.56 29.63
C PRO A 27 -7.11 -16.97 30.45
N PRO A 28 -7.93 -17.91 29.96
CA PRO A 28 -8.97 -18.55 30.76
C PRO A 28 -8.42 -19.26 32.00
N SER A 29 -9.27 -19.49 33.00
CA SER A 29 -8.90 -20.27 34.18
C SER A 29 -8.72 -21.76 33.91
N ASP A 30 -9.45 -22.31 32.94
CA ASP A 30 -9.28 -23.68 32.44
C ASP A 30 -8.54 -23.63 31.10
N LEU A 31 -7.34 -24.22 31.07
CA LEU A 31 -6.47 -24.31 29.90
C LEU A 31 -6.46 -25.70 29.28
N THR A 32 -7.22 -26.65 29.85
CA THR A 32 -7.23 -28.04 29.42
C THR A 32 -7.70 -28.13 27.97
N GLY A 33 -6.80 -28.57 27.08
CA GLY A 33 -7.10 -28.71 25.65
C GLY A 33 -7.01 -27.42 24.84
N LEU A 34 -6.59 -26.29 25.43
CA LEU A 34 -6.43 -25.03 24.68
C LEU A 34 -5.35 -25.18 23.61
N ALA A 35 -5.74 -25.06 22.34
CA ALA A 35 -4.84 -25.15 21.20
C ALA A 35 -4.39 -23.76 20.71
N GLN A 36 -5.33 -22.81 20.62
CA GLN A 36 -5.09 -21.47 20.10
C GLN A 36 -6.18 -20.51 20.57
N TYR A 37 -6.03 -19.23 20.24
CA TYR A 37 -7.07 -18.22 20.40
C TYR A 37 -7.62 -17.80 19.04
N GLN A 38 -8.88 -17.40 19.04
CA GLN A 38 -9.48 -16.68 17.91
C GLN A 38 -9.91 -15.30 18.37
N VAL A 39 -9.38 -14.30 17.69
CA VAL A 39 -9.78 -12.90 17.85
C VAL A 39 -10.82 -12.58 16.79
N ARG A 40 -11.90 -11.92 17.19
CA ARG A 40 -12.81 -11.24 16.26
C ARG A 40 -12.72 -9.74 16.44
N PHE A 41 -12.80 -9.02 15.33
CA PHE A 41 -12.75 -7.56 15.30
C PHE A 41 -13.67 -6.97 14.25
N ARG A 42 -14.22 -5.79 14.53
CA ARG A 42 -15.01 -5.02 13.55
C ARG A 42 -14.81 -3.53 13.73
N SER A 43 -15.12 -2.77 12.69
CA SER A 43 -15.17 -1.31 12.76
C SER A 43 -16.63 -0.85 12.80
N GLY A 44 -16.99 -0.07 13.82
CA GLY A 44 -18.36 0.36 14.07
C GLY A 44 -19.35 -0.80 14.02
N ASN A 45 -20.46 -0.62 13.29
CA ASN A 45 -21.49 -1.65 13.11
C ASN A 45 -21.20 -2.59 11.91
N GLY A 46 -19.94 -2.67 11.46
CA GLY A 46 -19.55 -3.53 10.36
C GLY A 46 -19.60 -5.03 10.69
N LYS A 47 -19.27 -5.86 9.68
CA LYS A 47 -19.14 -7.32 9.85
C LYS A 47 -17.92 -7.65 10.71
N TRP A 48 -18.08 -8.64 11.58
CA TRP A 48 -16.97 -9.25 12.30
C TRP A 48 -16.00 -9.93 11.34
N LYS A 49 -14.72 -9.66 11.53
CA LYS A 49 -13.60 -10.36 10.91
C LYS A 49 -12.92 -11.20 11.98
N PHE A 50 -12.24 -12.26 11.55
CA PHE A 50 -11.62 -13.22 12.44
C PHE A 50 -10.13 -13.33 12.16
N HIS A 51 -9.37 -13.60 13.21
CA HIS A 51 -7.95 -13.88 13.15
C HIS A 51 -7.62 -14.94 14.20
N ASN A 52 -7.05 -16.07 13.77
CA ASN A 52 -6.61 -17.12 14.67
C ASN A 52 -5.14 -16.88 15.04
N THR A 53 -4.79 -17.06 16.30
CA THR A 53 -3.39 -17.10 16.72
C THR A 53 -2.79 -18.45 16.35
N GLU A 54 -1.49 -18.51 16.14
CA GLU A 54 -0.80 -19.77 15.82
C GLU A 54 -0.45 -20.59 17.07
N ASN A 55 -0.70 -20.03 18.26
CA ASN A 55 -0.30 -20.59 19.54
C ASN A 55 -1.24 -20.13 20.67
N THR A 56 -0.92 -20.57 21.89
CA THR A 56 -1.64 -20.24 23.14
C THR A 56 -1.10 -18.98 23.84
N ILE A 57 -0.33 -18.14 23.15
CA ILE A 57 0.13 -16.86 23.71
C ILE A 57 -1.05 -15.90 23.78
N SER A 58 -1.21 -15.23 24.92
CA SER A 58 -2.32 -14.28 25.16
C SER A 58 -2.02 -12.87 24.61
N GLU A 59 -1.43 -12.82 23.43
CA GLU A 59 -1.06 -11.62 22.68
C GLU A 59 -1.23 -11.87 21.18
N CYS A 60 -1.76 -10.90 20.45
CA CYS A 60 -1.93 -11.00 19.00
C CYS A 60 -1.80 -9.64 18.32
N SER A 61 -1.12 -9.61 17.17
CA SER A 61 -1.01 -8.43 16.33
C SER A 61 -1.85 -8.55 15.07
N ILE A 62 -2.82 -7.65 14.94
CA ILE A 62 -3.82 -7.66 13.87
C ILE A 62 -3.42 -6.59 12.85
N LYS A 63 -2.94 -7.04 11.69
CA LYS A 63 -2.42 -6.19 10.60
C LYS A 63 -3.49 -5.89 9.54
N ARG A 64 -3.15 -5.00 8.60
CA ARG A 64 -4.00 -4.57 7.48
C ARG A 64 -5.33 -3.92 7.92
N LEU A 65 -5.30 -3.26 9.06
CA LEU A 65 -6.40 -2.40 9.51
C LEU A 65 -6.40 -1.11 8.70
N ARG A 66 -7.58 -0.49 8.59
CA ARG A 66 -7.68 0.87 8.03
C ARG A 66 -7.17 1.88 9.06
N ALA A 67 -6.35 2.83 8.60
CA ALA A 67 -5.89 3.94 9.41
C ALA A 67 -7.02 4.88 9.83
N ASN A 68 -6.80 5.61 10.93
CA ASN A 68 -7.76 6.56 11.51
C ASN A 68 -9.17 5.98 11.73
N THR A 69 -9.27 4.68 12.03
CA THR A 69 -10.54 3.95 12.08
C THR A 69 -10.70 3.28 13.44
N GLU A 70 -11.89 3.38 14.03
CA GLU A 70 -12.22 2.74 15.30
C GLU A 70 -12.55 1.26 15.13
N TYR A 71 -12.00 0.43 16.01
CA TYR A 71 -12.21 -1.01 16.08
C TYR A 71 -12.56 -1.46 17.50
N GLU A 72 -13.33 -2.53 17.59
CA GLU A 72 -13.58 -3.28 18.81
C GLU A 72 -13.13 -4.73 18.63
N PHE A 73 -12.68 -5.34 19.72
CA PHE A 73 -12.02 -6.64 19.73
C PHE A 73 -12.65 -7.55 20.79
N GLN A 74 -12.77 -8.84 20.44
CA GLN A 74 -13.14 -9.91 21.37
C GLN A 74 -12.28 -11.13 21.10
N VAL A 75 -12.03 -11.92 22.13
CA VAL A 75 -11.16 -13.08 22.05
C VAL A 75 -11.86 -14.29 22.65
N ARG A 76 -11.68 -15.46 22.04
CA ARG A 76 -12.08 -16.75 22.62
C ARG A 76 -10.95 -17.76 22.53
N GLY A 77 -10.93 -18.73 23.42
CA GLY A 77 -10.08 -19.91 23.30
C GLY A 77 -10.67 -20.93 22.33
N ILE A 78 -9.82 -21.66 21.63
CA ILE A 78 -10.16 -22.82 20.80
C ILE A 78 -9.52 -24.05 21.46
N PHE A 79 -10.35 -25.02 21.82
CA PHE A 79 -10.00 -26.19 22.61
C PHE A 79 -10.09 -27.47 21.76
N GLY A 80 -9.09 -27.69 20.90
CA GLY A 80 -9.19 -28.71 19.84
C GLY A 80 -10.27 -28.34 18.83
N ASP A 81 -11.34 -29.12 18.77
CA ASP A 81 -12.49 -28.89 17.89
C ASP A 81 -13.59 -28.02 18.55
N GLU A 82 -13.46 -27.71 19.84
CA GLU A 82 -14.45 -26.91 20.58
C GLU A 82 -14.09 -25.42 20.62
N GLU A 83 -15.10 -24.56 20.49
CA GLU A 83 -14.95 -23.12 20.59
C GLU A 83 -15.43 -22.62 21.97
N GLY A 84 -14.54 -21.98 22.73
CA GLY A 84 -14.90 -21.35 23.99
C GLY A 84 -15.77 -20.10 23.82
N PRO A 85 -16.38 -19.61 24.91
CA PRO A 85 -17.12 -18.35 24.89
C PRO A 85 -16.18 -17.16 24.62
N TYR A 86 -16.70 -16.15 23.92
CA TYR A 86 -15.98 -14.89 23.74
C TYR A 86 -15.87 -14.12 25.05
N SER A 87 -14.76 -13.41 25.21
CA SER A 87 -14.58 -12.37 26.22
C SER A 87 -15.58 -11.23 26.03
N GLU A 88 -15.69 -10.38 27.06
CA GLU A 88 -16.40 -9.12 26.92
C GLU A 88 -15.78 -8.27 25.81
N VAL A 89 -16.59 -7.40 25.20
CA VAL A 89 -16.09 -6.46 24.19
C VAL A 89 -15.02 -5.58 24.82
N GLY A 90 -13.83 -5.59 24.23
CA GLY A 90 -12.73 -4.73 24.65
C GLY A 90 -13.05 -3.26 24.45
N VAL A 91 -12.20 -2.40 25.03
CA VAL A 91 -12.30 -0.95 24.82
C VAL A 91 -12.18 -0.64 23.32
N LYS A 92 -13.04 0.25 22.83
CA LYS A 92 -12.98 0.73 21.44
C LYS A 92 -11.68 1.50 21.21
N VAL A 93 -10.95 1.12 20.17
CA VAL A 93 -9.63 1.69 19.88
C VAL A 93 -9.56 2.20 18.46
N LYS A 94 -9.05 3.43 18.31
CA LYS A 94 -8.84 4.08 17.03
C LYS A 94 -7.41 3.90 16.55
N THR A 95 -7.22 3.39 15.35
CA THR A 95 -5.90 3.29 14.70
C THR A 95 -5.33 4.68 14.44
N LYS A 96 -3.99 4.78 14.40
CA LYS A 96 -3.32 6.05 14.11
C LYS A 96 -3.59 6.51 12.66
N GLU A 97 -3.41 7.79 12.40
CA GLU A 97 -3.41 8.29 11.02
C GLU A 97 -2.20 7.74 10.26
N SER A 98 -2.41 7.40 8.99
CA SER A 98 -1.30 6.94 8.14
C SER A 98 -0.44 8.11 7.69
N LEU A 99 0.84 7.84 7.43
CA LEU A 99 1.71 8.82 6.80
C LEU A 99 1.12 9.32 5.47
N GLY A 100 0.53 8.41 4.67
CA GLY A 100 -0.15 8.78 3.44
C GLY A 100 -1.26 9.82 3.66
N HIS A 101 -2.09 9.66 4.70
CA HIS A 101 -3.13 10.62 5.04
C HIS A 101 -2.53 11.98 5.45
N LYS A 102 -1.46 11.97 6.25
CA LYS A 102 -0.72 13.18 6.62
C LYS A 102 -0.07 13.85 5.40
N LEU A 103 0.43 13.09 4.43
CA LEU A 103 1.01 13.63 3.21
C LEU A 103 -0.03 14.32 2.32
N VAL A 104 -1.31 13.93 2.40
CA VAL A 104 -2.38 14.63 1.67
C VAL A 104 -2.46 16.10 2.07
N SER A 105 -2.26 16.46 3.35
CA SER A 105 -2.30 17.87 3.78
C SER A 105 -1.13 18.72 3.25
N PHE A 106 -0.04 18.08 2.80
CA PHE A 106 1.13 18.74 2.18
C PHE A 106 1.13 18.66 0.66
N SER A 107 -0.01 18.32 0.06
CA SER A 107 -0.11 18.05 -1.37
C SER A 107 -1.21 18.88 -2.04
N ALA A 108 -1.13 18.99 -3.36
CA ALA A 108 -2.25 19.42 -4.19
C ALA A 108 -2.78 18.25 -5.02
N LEU A 109 -4.10 18.12 -5.08
CA LEU A 109 -4.77 17.18 -5.98
C LEU A 109 -4.50 17.61 -7.43
N LEU A 110 -3.79 16.77 -8.18
CA LEU A 110 -3.54 16.97 -9.61
C LEU A 110 -4.66 16.40 -10.47
N LYS A 111 -5.15 15.20 -10.10
CA LYS A 111 -6.18 14.49 -10.84
C LYS A 111 -7.12 13.77 -9.90
N ASP A 112 -8.40 14.08 -10.02
CA ASP A 112 -9.47 13.38 -9.31
C ASP A 112 -9.88 12.11 -10.10
N SER A 113 -9.13 11.02 -9.88
CA SER A 113 -9.37 9.71 -10.49
C SER A 113 -9.40 8.60 -9.43
N TYR A 114 -9.55 7.34 -9.85
CA TYR A 114 -9.37 6.18 -8.98
C TYR A 114 -8.14 5.37 -9.43
N PRO A 115 -6.99 5.50 -8.75
CA PRO A 115 -6.71 6.33 -7.56
C PRO A 115 -6.56 7.83 -7.86
N LYS A 116 -6.70 8.68 -6.82
CA LYS A 116 -6.46 10.12 -6.90
C LYS A 116 -4.97 10.40 -6.99
N ILE A 117 -4.57 11.37 -7.82
CA ILE A 117 -3.15 11.72 -8.02
C ILE A 117 -2.87 13.06 -7.33
N TYR A 118 -1.85 13.08 -6.48
CA TYR A 118 -1.43 14.26 -5.71
C TYR A 118 0.00 14.64 -6.05
N GLN A 119 0.31 15.94 -6.02
CA GLN A 119 1.67 16.46 -6.08
C GLN A 119 2.09 16.93 -4.69
N LEU A 120 3.18 16.35 -4.18
CA LEU A 120 3.83 16.85 -2.97
C LEU A 120 4.66 18.08 -3.30
N PHE A 121 4.64 19.03 -2.37
CA PHE A 121 5.48 20.20 -2.44
C PHE A 121 6.71 19.97 -1.59
N THR A 122 7.87 19.91 -2.25
CA THR A 122 9.14 19.57 -1.62
C THR A 122 10.25 20.50 -2.08
N THR A 123 11.11 20.91 -1.14
CA THR A 123 12.37 21.59 -1.42
C THR A 123 13.53 20.60 -1.25
N GLU A 124 14.47 20.55 -2.20
CA GLU A 124 15.67 19.72 -2.07
C GLU A 124 16.75 20.45 -1.26
N ASP A 125 17.39 19.72 -0.34
CA ASP A 125 18.61 20.14 0.33
C ASP A 125 19.82 19.74 -0.53
N VAL A 126 20.23 20.66 -1.40
CA VAL A 126 21.31 20.40 -2.36
C VAL A 126 22.64 20.12 -1.65
N GLN A 127 22.85 20.65 -0.44
CA GLN A 127 24.08 20.44 0.32
C GLN A 127 24.17 19.03 0.92
N ALA A 128 23.02 18.40 1.16
CA ALA A 128 22.95 17.04 1.70
C ALA A 128 22.93 15.95 0.59
N ARG A 129 23.25 16.31 -0.65
CA ARG A 129 23.23 15.38 -1.77
C ARG A 129 24.45 14.45 -1.72
N ASN A 130 24.20 13.16 -1.93
CA ASN A 130 25.24 12.15 -2.06
C ASN A 130 25.08 11.46 -3.42
N ASP A 131 25.93 11.83 -4.38
CA ASP A 131 25.88 11.31 -5.75
C ASP A 131 26.37 9.85 -5.86
N GLU A 132 27.29 9.43 -4.99
CA GLU A 132 27.77 8.04 -4.95
C GLU A 132 26.63 7.09 -4.56
N GLN A 133 25.89 7.43 -3.50
CA GLN A 133 24.75 6.65 -3.03
C GLN A 133 23.45 7.00 -3.76
N LYS A 134 23.47 7.98 -4.68
CA LYS A 134 22.31 8.49 -5.41
C LYS A 134 21.16 8.93 -4.50
N THR A 135 21.47 9.46 -3.32
CA THR A 135 20.47 9.90 -2.34
C THR A 135 20.33 11.43 -2.31
N ARG A 136 19.11 11.90 -2.08
CA ARG A 136 18.77 13.31 -1.92
C ARG A 136 17.90 13.49 -0.68
N LYS A 137 18.13 14.57 0.05
CA LYS A 137 17.28 14.96 1.17
C LYS A 137 16.29 16.03 0.70
N VAL A 138 15.02 15.89 1.06
CA VAL A 138 13.96 16.83 0.71
C VAL A 138 13.15 17.20 1.95
N TYR A 139 12.66 18.43 1.99
CA TYR A 139 11.78 18.94 3.04
C TYR A 139 10.36 19.11 2.48
N LEU A 140 9.35 18.74 3.26
CA LEU A 140 7.95 19.00 2.93
C LEU A 140 7.61 20.46 3.23
N GLU A 141 7.00 21.15 2.28
CA GLU A 141 6.56 22.53 2.48
C GLU A 141 5.13 22.56 3.06
N ASN A 142 4.92 23.33 4.13
CA ASN A 142 3.59 23.54 4.73
C ASN A 142 2.70 24.51 3.92
N GLN A 143 3.23 25.08 2.83
CA GLN A 143 2.51 26.04 1.99
C GLN A 143 2.46 25.55 0.55
N LYS A 144 1.33 25.76 -0.13
CA LYS A 144 1.26 25.57 -1.59
C LYS A 144 2.29 26.53 -2.20
N PRO A 145 3.29 26.05 -2.96
CA PRO A 145 4.25 26.93 -3.60
C PRO A 145 3.48 27.89 -4.48
N LYS A 146 3.88 29.17 -4.45
CA LYS A 146 3.40 30.17 -5.40
C LYS A 146 3.66 29.59 -6.79
N VAL A 147 2.58 29.26 -7.50
CA VAL A 147 2.59 28.40 -8.69
C VAL A 147 3.61 28.90 -9.72
N TYR A 148 4.78 28.26 -9.79
CA TYR A 148 5.59 28.30 -10.99
C TYR A 148 5.04 27.18 -11.86
N LYS A 149 4.25 27.55 -12.89
CA LYS A 149 3.89 26.61 -13.94
C LYS A 149 5.19 26.07 -14.52
N ILE A 150 5.60 24.86 -14.13
CA ILE A 150 6.60 24.11 -14.87
C ILE A 150 5.91 23.79 -16.19
N ARG A 151 6.09 24.66 -17.19
CA ARG A 151 5.83 24.32 -18.59
C ARG A 151 6.74 23.14 -18.87
N ILE A 152 6.20 21.93 -18.80
CA ILE A 152 6.77 20.81 -19.53
C ILE A 152 6.75 21.29 -20.98
N LYS A 153 7.92 21.65 -21.52
CA LYS A 153 8.05 21.92 -22.95
C LYS A 153 7.62 20.62 -23.62
N GLN A 154 6.42 20.60 -24.20
CA GLN A 154 6.08 19.56 -25.15
C GLN A 154 7.09 19.73 -26.28
N GLU A 155 8.00 18.78 -26.44
CA GLU A 155 8.75 18.70 -27.69
C GLU A 155 7.72 18.63 -28.82
N PRO A 156 7.89 19.43 -29.89
CA PRO A 156 7.00 19.36 -31.03
C PRO A 156 6.98 17.90 -31.51
N LYS A 157 5.77 17.33 -31.62
CA LYS A 157 5.58 16.02 -32.24
C LYS A 157 6.30 16.06 -33.59
N GLN A 158 7.29 15.20 -33.78
CA GLN A 158 7.88 14.98 -35.10
C GLN A 158 6.74 14.62 -36.05
N THR A 159 6.40 15.54 -36.94
CA THR A 159 5.53 15.28 -38.06
C THR A 159 6.25 14.24 -38.91
N LYS A 160 5.74 13.02 -38.95
CA LYS A 160 6.19 12.00 -39.91
C LYS A 160 5.94 12.55 -41.31
N THR A 161 6.96 13.13 -41.92
CA THR A 161 6.96 13.46 -43.34
C THR A 161 6.97 12.13 -44.10
N LYS A 162 6.01 11.97 -45.02
CA LYS A 162 5.99 10.82 -45.93
C LYS A 162 7.31 10.79 -46.71
N PRO A 163 7.96 9.63 -46.89
CA PRO A 163 9.12 9.54 -47.76
C PRO A 163 8.75 9.98 -49.19
N PRO A 164 9.65 10.67 -49.91
CA PRO A 164 9.39 11.09 -51.27
C PRO A 164 9.17 9.87 -52.20
N PRO A 165 8.41 10.04 -53.31
CA PRO A 165 8.16 8.95 -54.24
C PRO A 165 9.47 8.41 -54.82
N TYR A 166 9.60 7.08 -54.88
CA TYR A 166 10.78 6.41 -55.41
C TYR A 166 10.98 6.75 -56.90
N GLU A 167 12.08 7.41 -57.25
CA GLU A 167 12.48 7.60 -58.65
C GLU A 167 12.85 6.26 -59.26
N LYS A 168 12.09 5.82 -60.28
CA LYS A 168 12.43 4.66 -61.10
C LYS A 168 13.74 4.96 -61.84
N LYS A 169 14.87 4.44 -61.34
CA LYS A 169 16.14 4.44 -62.06
C LYS A 169 15.94 3.73 -63.40
N ARG A 170 16.15 4.45 -64.50
CA ARG A 170 16.18 3.88 -65.86
C ARG A 170 17.31 2.85 -65.92
N THR A 171 16.97 1.62 -66.29
CA THR A 171 17.94 0.56 -66.55
C THR A 171 18.84 0.95 -67.74
N PRO A 172 20.17 0.75 -67.67
CA PRO A 172 21.04 0.99 -68.81
C PRO A 172 20.72 0.02 -69.96
N ASP A 173 20.62 0.57 -71.16
CA ASP A 173 20.40 -0.13 -72.43
C ASP A 173 21.61 -1.01 -72.76
N MET A 174 21.53 -2.31 -72.45
CA MET A 174 22.52 -3.30 -72.91
C MET A 174 22.27 -3.60 -74.38
N ARG A 175 22.83 -2.76 -75.25
CA ARG A 175 22.96 -3.08 -76.68
C ARG A 175 23.89 -4.27 -76.85
N VAL A 176 23.30 -5.39 -77.26
CA VAL A 176 23.98 -6.54 -77.84
C VAL A 176 24.72 -6.08 -79.11
N ARG A 177 26.05 -6.27 -79.17
CA ARG A 177 26.82 -6.20 -80.41
C ARG A 177 26.95 -7.62 -80.99
N PRO A 178 26.57 -7.86 -82.27
CA PRO A 178 26.84 -9.12 -82.96
C PRO A 178 28.32 -9.23 -83.36
N GLY A 179 28.81 -10.47 -83.45
CA GLY A 179 30.23 -10.81 -83.61
C GLY A 179 30.81 -10.84 -85.03
N ALA A 180 32.11 -11.12 -85.07
CA ALA A 180 32.94 -11.69 -86.15
C ALA A 180 34.23 -12.18 -85.46
N GLN A 181 34.47 -13.50 -85.33
CA GLN A 181 35.15 -14.44 -86.24
C GLN A 181 36.67 -14.22 -86.44
N GLU A 182 37.40 -15.32 -86.17
CA GLU A 182 38.67 -15.81 -86.77
C GLU A 182 39.91 -14.90 -86.67
N GLU A 183 41.12 -15.35 -86.31
CA GLU A 183 41.81 -16.66 -86.30
C GLU A 183 42.60 -16.89 -84.99
#